data_AF-A0A7X3LR68-F1
#
_entry.id   AF-A0A7X3LR68-F1
#
_cell.length_a   1.000
_cell.length_b   1.000
_cell.length_c   1.000
_cell.angle_alpha   90.00
_cell.angle_beta   90.00
_cell.angle_gamma   90.00
#
_symmetry.space_group_name_H-M   'P 1'
#
loop_
_entity.id
_entity.type
_entity.pdbx_description
1 polymer ?
#
loop_
_entity_poly.entity_id
_entity_poly.type
_entity_poly.pdbx_seq_one_letter_code
_entity_poly.pdbx_strand_id
1 'polypeptide(L)'
;MGSAQARWRGPCASFPDRYRNFRLLPCKRSAITSDAYRTVQFASQAGQQAGAPSVLEQPTNSRKAEDMKTHSAFTPRQREVLAVALKLLVEGGDKALTTAGLARAANCSKESLYKWFGDRDGLLAGVVAYQASKVRIADDLAAHGRDAFREELETFAQDLLTVLAGDTSLALNRLAISHASRDGAPLGRLLLERGRLPIGQRARALLEFGRRHRYLAFDDVEAAYQALYGLIVGDLHGRLLLGDRLSDAEADFSARAKKAVGHFYRLFGAGA
;
A
#
# COMPACT_ATOMS: atom_id res chain seq x y z
N MET A 1 -16.64 13.68 -54.90
CA MET A 1 -17.12 12.77 -53.84
C MET A 1 -17.27 13.58 -52.56
N GLY A 2 -18.51 13.73 -52.09
CA GLY A 2 -18.91 14.77 -51.13
C GLY A 2 -18.44 14.50 -49.69
N SER A 3 -17.86 15.52 -49.08
CA SER A 3 -17.54 15.56 -47.65
C SER A 3 -18.79 15.91 -46.84
N ALA A 4 -19.35 14.94 -46.12
CA ALA A 4 -20.38 15.20 -45.13
C ALA A 4 -19.74 15.77 -43.85
N GLN A 5 -19.97 17.06 -43.58
CA GLN A 5 -19.64 17.69 -42.30
C GLN A 5 -20.73 17.34 -41.29
N ALA A 6 -20.38 16.60 -40.23
CA ALA A 6 -21.26 16.43 -39.09
C ALA A 6 -21.30 17.74 -38.27
N ARG A 7 -22.36 18.54 -38.45
CA ARG A 7 -22.71 19.64 -37.55
C ARG A 7 -23.37 19.07 -36.29
N TRP A 8 -22.70 19.18 -35.15
CA TRP A 8 -23.37 19.06 -33.86
C TRP A 8 -24.26 20.29 -33.61
N ARG A 9 -25.57 20.08 -33.47
CA ARG A 9 -26.53 21.06 -32.91
C ARG A 9 -26.90 20.57 -31.51
N GLY A 10 -26.43 21.27 -30.48
CA GLY A 10 -26.81 21.10 -29.07
C GLY A 10 -26.25 22.27 -28.25
N PRO A 11 -26.95 22.78 -27.22
CA PRO A 11 -26.67 24.10 -26.66
C PRO A 11 -25.42 24.13 -25.77
N CYS A 12 -24.57 25.12 -26.02
CA CYS A 12 -23.33 25.41 -25.29
C CYS A 12 -23.58 26.07 -23.92
N ALA A 13 -22.83 25.61 -22.91
CA ALA A 13 -22.10 26.40 -21.91
C ALA A 13 -21.31 25.39 -21.04
N SER A 14 -20.01 25.42 -20.79
CA SER A 14 -18.92 26.35 -21.02
C SER A 14 -17.64 25.55 -20.70
N PHE A 15 -16.80 25.28 -21.69
CA PHE A 15 -15.49 24.60 -21.48
C PHE A 15 -14.37 25.58 -21.87
N PRO A 16 -13.33 25.76 -21.04
CA PRO A 16 -12.22 26.67 -21.34
C PRO A 16 -11.32 26.16 -22.48
N ASP A 17 -10.82 27.12 -23.26
CA ASP A 17 -10.30 27.04 -24.63
C ASP A 17 -8.89 26.41 -24.78
N ARG A 18 -8.58 25.33 -24.06
CA ARG A 18 -7.21 24.76 -24.03
C ARG A 18 -7.02 23.40 -24.74
N TYR A 19 -8.06 22.87 -25.40
CA TYR A 19 -8.00 21.54 -26.05
C TYR A 19 -8.40 21.54 -27.54
N ARG A 20 -8.25 22.66 -28.25
CA ARG A 20 -8.76 22.80 -29.62
C ARG A 20 -7.93 22.15 -30.74
N ASN A 21 -6.79 21.51 -30.44
CA ASN A 21 -5.90 20.93 -31.45
C ASN A 21 -5.47 19.49 -31.16
N PHE A 22 -6.43 18.56 -31.06
CA PHE A 22 -6.14 17.14 -31.26
C PHE A 22 -6.86 16.64 -32.53
N ARG A 23 -6.07 16.41 -33.57
CA ARG A 23 -6.48 15.68 -34.78
C ARG A 23 -6.60 14.20 -34.41
N LEU A 24 -7.82 13.67 -34.35
CA LEU A 24 -8.04 12.22 -34.20
C LEU A 24 -7.66 11.52 -35.51
N LEU A 25 -6.66 10.64 -35.46
CA LEU A 25 -6.36 9.70 -36.54
C LEU A 25 -7.46 8.62 -36.59
N PRO A 26 -7.88 8.15 -37.78
CA PRO A 26 -8.94 7.16 -37.90
C PRO A 26 -8.50 5.80 -37.34
N CYS A 27 -9.32 5.26 -36.44
CA CYS A 27 -9.16 3.96 -35.83
C CYS A 27 -9.37 2.86 -36.88
N LYS A 28 -8.28 2.19 -37.32
CA LYS A 28 -8.40 0.93 -38.05
C LYS A 28 -8.82 -0.14 -37.06
N ARG A 29 -10.00 -0.72 -37.33
CA ARG A 29 -10.62 -1.80 -36.59
C ARG A 29 -9.79 -3.09 -36.75
N SER A 30 -8.94 -3.40 -35.78
CA SER A 30 -8.33 -4.72 -35.62
C SER A 30 -8.77 -5.31 -34.28
N ALA A 31 -9.34 -6.50 -34.32
CA ALA A 31 -9.88 -7.23 -33.19
C ALA A 31 -8.81 -7.41 -32.09
N ILE A 32 -9.07 -6.84 -30.91
CA ILE A 32 -8.31 -7.15 -29.69
C ILE A 32 -9.06 -8.30 -29.03
N THR A 33 -8.74 -9.53 -29.45
CA THR A 33 -9.07 -10.72 -28.68
C THR A 33 -8.17 -10.79 -27.45
N SER A 34 -8.80 -10.89 -26.28
CA SER A 34 -8.29 -11.38 -25.00
C SER A 34 -6.89 -12.02 -25.01
N ASP A 35 -5.83 -11.25 -24.76
CA ASP A 35 -4.48 -11.81 -24.54
C ASP A 35 -3.57 -10.99 -23.61
N ALA A 36 -4.16 -10.17 -22.71
CA ALA A 36 -3.41 -9.43 -21.69
C ALA A 36 -3.49 -10.05 -20.28
N TYR A 37 -4.32 -11.08 -20.09
CA TYR A 37 -4.48 -11.80 -18.81
C TYR A 37 -3.76 -13.17 -18.77
N ARG A 38 -3.05 -13.56 -19.84
CA ARG A 38 -2.41 -14.89 -19.92
C ARG A 38 -0.99 -14.97 -19.36
N THR A 39 -0.35 -13.88 -18.97
CA THR A 39 1.04 -13.92 -18.48
C THR A 39 1.18 -14.25 -16.99
N VAL A 40 0.06 -14.40 -16.25
CA VAL A 40 0.08 -14.76 -14.82
C VAL A 40 -0.34 -16.23 -14.57
N GLN A 41 -0.78 -16.96 -15.60
CA GLN A 41 -1.23 -18.36 -15.45
C GLN A 41 -0.23 -19.43 -15.94
N PHE A 42 0.86 -19.08 -16.63
CA PHE A 42 1.82 -20.09 -17.13
C PHE A 42 2.94 -20.48 -16.15
N ALA A 43 3.08 -19.79 -15.01
CA ALA A 43 4.13 -20.13 -14.03
C ALA A 43 3.74 -21.25 -13.04
N SER A 44 2.50 -21.78 -13.11
CA SER A 44 1.97 -22.75 -12.14
C SER A 44 1.97 -24.20 -12.65
N GLN A 45 2.07 -24.45 -13.96
CA GLN A 45 1.91 -25.80 -14.54
C GLN A 45 3.19 -26.44 -15.11
N ALA A 46 4.34 -25.76 -15.08
CA ALA A 46 5.60 -26.33 -15.57
C ALA A 46 6.40 -27.14 -14.51
N GLY A 47 5.87 -27.33 -13.30
CA GLY A 47 6.56 -27.99 -12.18
C GLY A 47 6.24 -29.48 -11.96
N GLN A 48 5.36 -30.07 -12.75
CA GLN A 48 4.92 -31.46 -12.57
C GLN A 48 5.25 -32.30 -13.81
N GLN A 49 6.54 -32.53 -14.08
CA GLN A 49 7.06 -33.70 -14.82
C GLN A 49 8.58 -33.56 -15.00
N ALA A 50 9.36 -34.03 -14.03
CA ALA A 50 10.74 -34.48 -14.24
C ALA A 50 11.18 -35.30 -13.01
N GLY A 51 11.63 -36.53 -13.24
CA GLY A 51 11.97 -37.51 -12.21
C GLY A 51 13.24 -37.21 -11.40
N ALA A 52 13.32 -37.85 -10.24
CA ALA A 52 14.57 -38.12 -9.53
C ALA A 52 15.45 -39.11 -10.34
N PRO A 53 16.77 -39.30 -10.07
CA PRO A 53 17.52 -38.92 -8.87
C PRO A 53 18.95 -38.34 -9.12
N SER A 54 19.58 -37.79 -8.09
CA SER A 54 20.94 -38.17 -7.64
C SER A 54 21.41 -37.26 -6.50
N VAL A 55 21.90 -37.91 -5.45
CA VAL A 55 22.52 -37.36 -4.25
C VAL A 55 23.76 -36.55 -4.63
N LEU A 56 23.76 -35.25 -4.31
CA LEU A 56 24.97 -34.45 -4.15
C LEU A 56 24.83 -33.63 -2.86
N GLU A 57 25.84 -33.79 -2.01
CA GLU A 57 25.93 -33.33 -0.63
C GLU A 57 25.68 -31.82 -0.48
N GLN A 58 24.87 -31.45 0.51
CA GLN A 58 24.64 -30.06 0.89
C GLN A 58 25.81 -29.57 1.78
N PRO A 59 26.47 -28.44 1.46
CA PRO A 59 27.26 -27.74 2.47
C PRO A 59 26.29 -27.06 3.44
N THR A 60 26.37 -27.49 4.70
CA THR A 60 25.65 -26.95 5.87
C THR A 60 25.89 -25.45 6.00
N ASN A 61 24.90 -24.63 5.59
CA ASN A 61 24.91 -23.19 5.84
C ASN A 61 23.93 -22.84 6.97
N SER A 62 24.27 -23.31 8.18
CA SER A 62 23.63 -22.92 9.44
C SER A 62 23.86 -21.43 9.79
N ARG A 63 24.79 -20.72 9.12
CA ARG A 63 25.08 -19.31 9.41
C ARG A 63 24.03 -18.32 8.90
N LYS A 64 23.34 -18.59 7.78
CA LYS A 64 22.32 -17.67 7.24
C LYS A 64 20.99 -17.68 8.00
N ALA A 65 20.70 -18.74 8.75
CA ALA A 65 19.46 -18.87 9.52
C ALA A 65 19.54 -18.25 10.92
N GLU A 66 20.75 -18.05 11.45
CA GLU A 66 20.98 -17.44 12.77
C GLU A 66 20.95 -15.90 12.71
N ASP A 67 21.41 -15.28 11.63
CA ASP A 67 21.38 -13.81 11.47
C ASP A 67 19.96 -13.23 11.32
N MET A 68 18.94 -14.05 11.02
CA MET A 68 17.55 -13.62 10.92
C MET A 68 16.82 -13.64 12.28
N LYS A 69 17.43 -14.22 13.32
CA LYS A 69 16.81 -14.44 14.63
C LYS A 69 17.31 -13.46 15.71
N THR A 70 17.45 -12.16 15.42
CA THR A 70 17.52 -11.14 16.50
C THR A 70 17.11 -9.75 16.03
N HIS A 71 15.85 -9.55 15.63
CA HIS A 71 15.25 -8.20 15.78
C HIS A 71 14.82 -8.01 17.25
N SER A 72 15.79 -8.05 18.16
CA SER A 72 15.61 -7.53 19.51
C SER A 72 15.16 -6.08 19.37
N ALA A 73 14.13 -5.67 20.13
CA ALA A 73 13.62 -4.31 20.15
C ALA A 73 14.77 -3.29 20.08
N PHE A 74 14.73 -2.40 19.08
CA PHE A 74 15.77 -1.38 18.88
C PHE A 74 16.11 -0.70 20.21
N THR A 75 17.42 -0.55 20.48
CA THR A 75 17.87 0.17 21.67
C THR A 75 17.31 1.61 21.65
N PRO A 76 17.18 2.29 22.80
CA PRO A 76 16.73 3.68 22.83
C PRO A 76 17.51 4.57 21.85
N ARG A 77 18.83 4.39 21.78
CA ARG A 77 19.71 5.11 20.85
C ARG A 77 19.42 4.80 19.39
N GLN A 78 19.21 3.52 19.05
CA GLN A 78 18.84 3.14 17.67
C GLN A 78 17.48 3.75 17.29
N ARG A 79 16.50 3.79 18.21
CA ARG A 79 15.20 4.41 17.96
C ARG A 79 15.31 5.91 17.69
N GLU A 80 16.17 6.63 18.41
CA GLU A 80 16.45 8.04 18.15
C GLU A 80 17.02 8.25 16.74
N VAL A 81 18.01 7.45 16.35
CA VAL A 81 18.61 7.52 15.02
C VAL A 81 17.58 7.23 13.93
N LEU A 82 16.74 6.20 14.11
CA LEU A 82 15.68 5.85 13.15
C LEU A 82 14.60 6.94 13.07
N ALA A 83 14.29 7.62 14.17
CA ALA A 83 13.39 8.78 14.16
C ALA A 83 13.98 9.96 13.38
N VAL A 84 15.28 10.23 13.52
CA VAL A 84 15.97 11.26 12.72
C VAL A 84 16.01 10.88 11.24
N ALA A 85 16.24 9.61 10.92
CA ALA A 85 16.21 9.10 9.55
C ALA A 85 14.84 9.33 8.89
N LEU A 86 13.75 9.05 9.62
CA LEU A 86 12.38 9.33 9.17
C LEU A 86 12.16 10.82 8.90
N LYS A 87 12.62 11.69 9.80
CA LYS A 87 12.51 13.14 9.63
C LYS A 87 13.22 13.61 8.35
N LEU A 88 14.45 13.18 8.13
CA LEU A 88 15.21 13.50 6.91
C LEU A 88 14.50 13.01 5.64
N LEU A 89 13.88 11.83 5.71
CA LEU A 89 13.14 11.27 4.58
C LEU A 89 11.88 12.09 4.25
N VAL A 90 11.16 12.54 5.28
CA VAL A 90 9.98 13.40 5.11
C VAL A 90 10.36 14.76 4.54
N GLU A 91 11.43 15.38 5.04
CA GLU A 91 11.84 16.74 4.66
C GLU A 91 12.48 16.80 3.26
N GLY A 92 13.26 15.80 2.86
CA GLY A 92 14.04 15.86 1.63
C GLY A 92 14.10 14.58 0.79
N GLY A 93 13.26 13.59 1.09
CA GLY A 93 13.15 12.36 0.32
C GLY A 93 14.43 11.51 0.30
N ASP A 94 14.53 10.63 -0.71
CA ASP A 94 15.64 9.67 -0.86
C ASP A 94 17.03 10.34 -0.85
N LYS A 95 17.13 11.53 -1.46
CA LYS A 95 18.38 12.29 -1.58
C LYS A 95 18.87 12.84 -0.25
N ALA A 96 17.97 13.21 0.66
CA ALA A 96 18.35 13.75 1.97
C ALA A 96 18.80 12.64 2.94
N LEU A 97 18.25 11.45 2.81
CA LEU A 97 18.63 10.31 3.64
C LEU A 97 19.95 9.70 3.14
N THR A 98 21.07 10.30 3.49
CA THR A 98 22.43 9.74 3.27
C THR A 98 23.03 9.28 4.59
N THR A 99 23.93 8.29 4.57
CA THR A 99 24.61 7.83 5.80
C THR A 99 25.41 8.96 6.45
N ALA A 100 26.06 9.82 5.65
CA ALA A 100 26.75 11.00 6.13
C ALA A 100 25.80 12.07 6.70
N GLY A 101 24.67 12.33 6.04
CA GLY A 101 23.64 13.26 6.51
C GLY A 101 23.01 12.80 7.80
N LEU A 102 22.66 11.51 7.90
CA LEU A 102 22.11 10.90 9.10
C LEU A 102 23.11 10.91 10.27
N ALA A 103 24.37 10.57 10.02
CA ALA A 103 25.42 10.62 11.03
C ALA A 103 25.52 12.01 11.67
N ARG A 104 25.52 13.06 10.84
CA ARG A 104 25.52 14.47 11.30
C ARG A 104 24.25 14.82 12.05
N ALA A 105 23.08 14.52 11.49
CA ALA A 105 21.79 14.90 12.07
C ALA A 105 21.49 14.19 13.40
N ALA A 106 21.93 12.94 13.54
CA ALA A 106 21.71 12.14 14.74
C ALA A 106 22.87 12.22 15.74
N ASN A 107 23.92 13.01 15.45
CA ASN A 107 25.13 13.11 16.25
C ASN A 107 25.76 11.73 16.57
N CYS A 108 26.00 10.93 15.52
CA CYS A 108 26.64 9.61 15.63
C CYS A 108 27.69 9.42 14.53
N SER A 109 28.61 8.47 14.73
CA SER A 109 29.64 8.18 13.73
C SER A 109 29.09 7.29 12.60
N LYS A 110 29.71 7.35 11.42
CA LYS A 110 29.33 6.47 10.30
C LYS A 110 29.57 5.01 10.66
N GLU A 111 30.65 4.73 11.37
CA GLU A 111 31.03 3.40 11.87
C GLU A 111 29.93 2.84 12.79
N SER A 112 29.29 3.69 13.60
CA SER A 112 28.17 3.28 14.45
C SER A 112 26.95 2.86 13.62
N LEU A 113 26.64 3.62 12.55
CA LEU A 113 25.56 3.28 11.64
C LEU A 113 25.83 1.95 10.92
N TYR A 114 27.05 1.75 10.40
CA TYR A 114 27.45 0.50 9.75
C TYR A 114 27.38 -0.68 10.73
N LYS A 115 27.80 -0.49 11.98
CA LYS A 115 27.72 -1.53 13.01
C LYS A 115 26.28 -1.92 13.35
N TRP A 116 25.34 -0.97 13.39
CA TRP A 116 23.95 -1.25 13.77
C TRP A 116 23.09 -1.76 12.63
N PHE A 117 23.30 -1.24 11.43
CA PHE A 117 22.37 -1.42 10.32
C PHE A 117 23.02 -2.05 9.09
N GLY A 118 24.33 -2.32 9.12
CA GLY A 118 25.06 -2.79 7.96
C GLY A 118 25.11 -1.69 6.91
N ASP A 119 24.49 -1.91 5.77
CA ASP A 119 24.51 -0.98 4.65
C ASP A 119 23.29 -0.04 4.63
N ARG A 120 23.11 0.66 3.50
CA ARG A 120 21.96 1.54 3.28
C ARG A 120 20.65 0.75 3.32
N ASP A 121 20.61 -0.45 2.76
CA ASP A 121 19.39 -1.24 2.66
C ASP A 121 18.98 -1.78 4.03
N GLY A 122 19.94 -2.18 4.86
CA GLY A 122 19.69 -2.55 6.25
C GLY A 122 19.23 -1.37 7.12
N LEU A 123 19.73 -0.16 6.88
CA LEU A 123 19.19 1.06 7.50
C LEU A 123 17.73 1.30 7.11
N LEU A 124 17.40 1.20 5.82
CA LEU A 124 16.03 1.39 5.33
C LEU A 124 15.08 0.31 5.87
N ALA A 125 15.54 -0.93 5.95
CA ALA A 125 14.81 -2.02 6.61
C ALA A 125 14.56 -1.71 8.09
N GLY A 126 15.56 -1.18 8.79
CA GLY A 126 15.45 -0.72 10.17
C GLY A 126 14.40 0.39 10.34
N VAL A 127 14.37 1.35 9.41
CA VAL A 127 13.38 2.43 9.40
C VAL A 127 11.96 1.89 9.24
N VAL A 128 11.73 0.98 8.29
CA VAL A 128 10.41 0.35 8.09
C VAL A 128 10.00 -0.45 9.32
N ALA A 129 10.92 -1.23 9.90
CA ALA A 129 10.67 -2.01 11.10
C ALA A 129 10.29 -1.13 12.30
N TYR A 130 11.00 -0.01 12.48
CA TYR A 130 10.71 0.95 13.54
C TYR A 130 9.36 1.62 13.34
N GLN A 131 9.01 2.00 12.11
CA GLN A 131 7.70 2.56 11.83
C GLN A 131 6.57 1.55 12.06
N ALA A 132 6.75 0.30 11.60
CA ALA A 132 5.79 -0.78 11.84
C ALA A 132 5.57 -1.04 13.34
N SER A 133 6.62 -0.94 14.16
CA SER A 133 6.51 -1.11 15.63
C SER A 133 5.67 -0.05 16.35
N LYS A 134 5.43 1.11 15.71
CA LYS A 134 4.60 2.19 16.27
C LYS A 134 3.12 2.01 15.95
N VAL A 135 2.80 1.26 14.90
CA VAL A 135 1.42 1.04 14.48
C VAL A 135 0.80 0.02 15.42
N ARG A 136 0.02 0.49 16.39
CA ARG A 136 -0.74 -0.37 17.30
C ARG A 136 -1.89 -1.01 16.52
N ILE A 137 -1.95 -2.34 16.52
CA ILE A 137 -3.12 -3.09 16.09
C ILE A 137 -3.98 -3.22 17.34
N ALA A 138 -5.15 -2.58 17.34
CA ALA A 138 -6.15 -2.80 18.40
C ALA A 138 -6.78 -4.18 18.17
N ASP A 139 -6.63 -5.08 19.15
CA ASP A 139 -6.99 -6.50 19.03
C ASP A 139 -8.39 -6.84 19.58
N ASP A 140 -9.07 -5.91 20.25
CA ASP A 140 -10.38 -6.21 20.84
C ASP A 140 -11.54 -5.86 19.89
N LEU A 141 -11.92 -6.84 19.08
CA LEU A 141 -13.21 -6.86 18.37
C LEU A 141 -14.33 -7.08 19.41
N ALA A 142 -14.83 -6.00 20.00
CA ALA A 142 -15.83 -6.05 21.07
C ALA A 142 -17.20 -5.47 20.66
N ALA A 143 -17.44 -5.19 19.37
CA ALA A 143 -18.70 -4.60 18.93
C ALA A 143 -19.90 -5.54 19.18
N HIS A 144 -20.81 -5.10 20.05
CA HIS A 144 -22.09 -5.76 20.30
C HIS A 144 -23.19 -5.04 19.52
N GLY A 145 -23.79 -5.72 18.55
CA GLY A 145 -24.88 -5.19 17.72
C GLY A 145 -24.42 -4.60 16.38
N ARG A 146 -25.39 -4.46 15.46
CA ARG A 146 -25.16 -4.04 14.07
C ARG A 146 -24.61 -2.62 13.95
N ASP A 147 -25.13 -1.70 14.77
CA ASP A 147 -24.74 -0.29 14.74
C ASP A 147 -23.32 -0.09 15.28
N ALA A 148 -22.99 -0.72 16.42
CA ALA A 148 -21.63 -0.71 16.96
C ALA A 148 -20.60 -1.30 15.97
N PHE A 149 -20.96 -2.39 15.28
CA PHE A 149 -20.11 -2.97 14.24
C PHE A 149 -19.92 -2.02 13.04
N ARG A 150 -20.96 -1.28 12.65
CA ARG A 150 -20.88 -0.27 11.60
C ARG A 150 -19.93 0.87 12.00
N GLU A 151 -20.02 1.36 13.23
CA GLU A 151 -19.12 2.38 13.79
C GLU A 151 -17.66 1.89 13.86
N GLU A 152 -17.46 0.61 14.16
CA GLU A 152 -16.12 0.00 14.16
C GLU A 152 -15.51 -0.06 12.75
N LEU A 153 -16.31 -0.39 11.73
CA LEU A 153 -15.89 -0.30 10.32
C LEU A 153 -15.56 1.14 9.91
N GLU A 154 -16.33 2.12 10.38
CA GLU A 154 -16.07 3.54 10.12
C GLU A 154 -14.74 3.99 10.77
N THR A 155 -14.49 3.56 12.00
CA THR A 155 -13.23 3.83 12.71
C THR A 155 -12.04 3.18 12.01
N PHE A 156 -12.17 1.92 11.60
CA PHE A 156 -11.15 1.25 10.79
C PHE A 156 -10.84 2.02 9.49
N ALA A 157 -11.87 2.49 8.79
CA ALA A 157 -11.71 3.24 7.55
C ALA A 157 -11.01 4.60 7.79
N GLN A 158 -11.36 5.30 8.86
CA GLN A 158 -10.72 6.56 9.24
C GLN A 158 -9.25 6.36 9.64
N ASP A 159 -8.95 5.32 10.42
CA ASP A 159 -7.59 4.94 10.81
C ASP A 159 -6.74 4.66 9.56
N LEU A 160 -7.29 3.89 8.62
CA LEU A 160 -6.62 3.57 7.36
C LEU A 160 -6.28 4.84 6.57
N LEU A 161 -7.24 5.76 6.41
CA LEU A 161 -7.02 7.02 5.71
C LEU A 161 -5.93 7.85 6.39
N THR A 162 -5.97 7.95 7.72
CA THR A 162 -4.98 8.67 8.53
C THR A 162 -3.57 8.10 8.34
N VAL A 163 -3.44 6.78 8.35
CA VAL A 163 -2.16 6.09 8.13
C VAL A 163 -1.63 6.31 6.70
N LEU A 164 -2.51 6.23 5.69
CA LEU A 164 -2.11 6.41 4.29
C LEU A 164 -1.72 7.86 3.97
N ALA A 165 -2.38 8.83 4.60
CA ALA A 165 -2.12 10.25 4.39
C ALA A 165 -0.95 10.80 5.22
N GLY A 166 -0.46 10.05 6.21
CA GLY A 166 0.64 10.49 7.06
C GLY A 166 1.95 10.71 6.29
N ASP A 167 2.63 11.82 6.55
CA ASP A 167 3.86 12.22 5.84
C ASP A 167 4.93 11.14 5.82
N THR A 168 5.15 10.46 6.95
CA THR A 168 6.08 9.34 7.07
C THR A 168 5.70 8.17 6.15
N SER A 169 4.41 7.85 6.08
CA SER A 169 3.89 6.76 5.22
C SER A 169 4.11 7.10 3.75
N LEU A 170 3.78 8.33 3.35
CA LEU A 170 3.98 8.82 1.99
C LEU A 170 5.46 8.84 1.62
N ALA A 171 6.33 9.32 2.51
CA ALA A 171 7.77 9.36 2.27
C ALA A 171 8.38 7.97 2.07
N LEU A 172 7.99 6.99 2.90
CA LEU A 172 8.43 5.60 2.75
C LEU A 172 7.90 4.93 1.48
N ASN A 173 6.61 5.11 1.16
CA ASN A 173 6.03 4.54 -0.06
C ASN A 173 6.69 5.15 -1.30
N ARG A 174 6.94 6.47 -1.34
CA ARG A 174 7.65 7.13 -2.45
C ARG A 174 9.07 6.57 -2.62
N LEU A 175 9.78 6.37 -1.52
CA LEU A 175 11.12 5.77 -1.54
C LEU A 175 11.10 4.33 -2.06
N ALA A 176 10.15 3.52 -1.61
CA ALA A 176 10.02 2.15 -2.08
C ALA A 176 9.65 2.07 -3.56
N ILE A 177 8.77 2.95 -4.03
CA ILE A 177 8.38 3.06 -5.45
C ILE A 177 9.58 3.48 -6.30
N SER A 178 10.38 4.47 -5.85
CA SER A 178 11.58 4.89 -6.60
C SER A 178 12.64 3.79 -6.70
N HIS A 179 12.62 2.82 -5.79
CA HIS A 179 13.53 1.68 -5.78
C HIS A 179 12.92 0.40 -6.38
N ALA A 180 11.66 0.43 -6.83
CA ALA A 180 10.93 -0.77 -7.26
C ALA A 180 11.51 -1.44 -8.53
N SER A 181 12.22 -0.68 -9.37
CA SER A 181 12.91 -1.22 -10.56
C SER A 181 14.28 -1.83 -10.27
N ARG A 182 14.76 -1.80 -9.02
CA ARG A 182 15.99 -2.47 -8.61
C ARG A 182 15.73 -3.95 -8.37
N ASP A 183 16.72 -4.79 -8.64
CA ASP A 183 16.60 -6.24 -8.44
C ASP A 183 16.15 -6.56 -7.00
N GLY A 184 15.08 -7.36 -6.90
CA GLY A 184 14.53 -7.83 -5.64
C GLY A 184 13.64 -6.85 -4.86
N ALA A 185 13.65 -5.55 -5.19
CA ALA A 185 12.86 -4.48 -4.54
C ALA A 185 12.67 -4.67 -3.01
N PRO A 186 13.76 -4.85 -2.23
CA PRO A 186 13.70 -5.33 -0.86
C PRO A 186 12.88 -4.42 0.06
N LEU A 187 12.97 -3.10 -0.15
CA LEU A 187 12.19 -2.13 0.61
C LEU A 187 10.68 -2.21 0.33
N GLY A 188 10.30 -2.42 -0.93
CA GLY A 188 8.91 -2.61 -1.32
C GLY A 188 8.32 -3.85 -0.65
N ARG A 189 9.07 -4.97 -0.67
CA ARG A 189 8.67 -6.19 0.03
C ARG A 189 8.49 -5.99 1.53
N LEU A 190 9.41 -5.30 2.18
CA LEU A 190 9.32 -5.00 3.62
C LEU A 190 8.10 -4.13 3.96
N LEU A 191 7.75 -3.15 3.13
CA LEU A 191 6.53 -2.34 3.33
C LEU A 191 5.25 -3.16 3.13
N LEU A 192 5.24 -4.09 2.19
CA LEU A 192 4.12 -5.01 2.03
C LEU A 192 3.97 -5.87 3.28
N GLU A 193 5.06 -6.53 3.70
CA GLU A 193 5.07 -7.49 4.81
C GLU A 193 4.77 -6.85 6.17
N ARG A 194 5.41 -5.72 6.48
CA ARG A 194 5.32 -5.08 7.81
C ARG A 194 4.32 -3.93 7.88
N GLY A 195 3.85 -3.42 6.75
CA GLY A 195 2.90 -2.33 6.67
C GLY A 195 1.51 -2.78 6.22
N ARG A 196 1.40 -3.29 4.99
CA ARG A 196 0.08 -3.56 4.38
C ARG A 196 -0.56 -4.87 4.84
N LEU A 197 0.21 -5.95 5.00
CA LEU A 197 -0.34 -7.24 5.40
C LEU A 197 -1.06 -7.21 6.75
N PRO A 198 -0.52 -6.58 7.82
CA PRO A 198 -1.21 -6.54 9.11
C PRO A 198 -2.54 -5.77 9.06
N ILE A 199 -2.60 -4.66 8.31
CA ILE A 199 -3.85 -3.91 8.08
C ILE A 199 -4.88 -4.80 7.38
N GLY A 200 -4.47 -5.53 6.34
CA GLY A 200 -5.34 -6.46 5.63
C GLY A 200 -5.82 -7.61 6.52
N GLN A 201 -4.98 -8.14 7.40
CA GLN A 201 -5.36 -9.17 8.38
C GLN A 201 -6.43 -8.66 9.35
N ARG A 202 -6.23 -7.46 9.93
CA ARG A 202 -7.22 -6.80 10.79
C ARG A 202 -8.56 -6.60 10.08
N ALA A 203 -8.52 -6.10 8.84
CA ALA A 203 -9.73 -5.86 8.05
C ALA A 203 -10.52 -7.15 7.80
N ARG A 204 -9.84 -8.23 7.39
CA ARG A 204 -10.48 -9.53 7.15
C ARG A 204 -11.08 -10.12 8.42
N ALA A 205 -10.39 -10.01 9.55
CA ALA A 205 -10.91 -10.46 10.84
C ALA A 205 -12.21 -9.73 11.22
N LEU A 206 -12.25 -8.41 11.00
CA LEU A 206 -13.44 -7.58 11.21
C LEU A 206 -14.59 -7.96 10.26
N LEU A 207 -14.29 -8.19 8.98
CA LEU A 207 -15.30 -8.63 8.01
C LEU A 207 -15.87 -10.01 8.34
N GLU A 208 -15.03 -10.97 8.73
CA GLU A 208 -15.44 -12.30 9.16
C GLU A 208 -16.27 -12.28 10.45
N PHE A 209 -15.97 -11.36 11.37
CA PHE A 209 -16.83 -11.09 12.51
C PHE A 209 -18.23 -10.62 12.05
N GLY A 210 -18.30 -9.62 11.18
CA GLY A 210 -19.57 -9.13 10.62
C GLY A 210 -20.38 -10.22 9.90
N ARG A 211 -19.70 -11.11 9.17
CA ARG A 211 -20.35 -12.26 8.50
C ARG A 211 -20.92 -13.27 9.50
N ARG A 212 -20.13 -13.67 10.51
CA ARG A 212 -20.58 -14.62 11.56
C ARG A 212 -21.81 -14.12 12.31
N HIS A 213 -21.91 -12.81 12.54
CA HIS A 213 -23.05 -12.17 13.20
C HIS A 213 -24.19 -11.78 12.24
N ARG A 214 -24.10 -12.10 10.95
CA ARG A 214 -25.09 -11.75 9.91
C ARG A 214 -25.35 -10.24 9.83
N TYR A 215 -24.33 -9.43 10.07
CA TYR A 215 -24.33 -8.00 9.73
C TYR A 215 -23.92 -7.79 8.28
N LEU A 216 -23.09 -8.69 7.75
CA LEU A 216 -22.62 -8.73 6.37
C LEU A 216 -22.94 -10.07 5.71
N ALA A 217 -23.11 -10.06 4.39
CA ALA A 217 -23.30 -11.22 3.52
C ALA A 217 -22.33 -11.13 2.34
N PHE A 218 -21.40 -12.07 2.26
CA PHE A 218 -20.44 -12.23 1.16
C PHE A 218 -19.91 -13.67 1.13
N ASP A 219 -19.52 -14.13 -0.06
CA ASP A 219 -18.98 -15.48 -0.26
C ASP A 219 -17.48 -15.56 -0.01
N ASP A 220 -16.74 -14.55 -0.46
CA ASP A 220 -15.28 -14.45 -0.36
C ASP A 220 -14.85 -13.20 0.42
N VAL A 221 -14.11 -13.41 1.52
CA VAL A 221 -13.58 -12.34 2.37
C VAL A 221 -12.53 -11.49 1.66
N GLU A 222 -11.75 -12.08 0.74
CA GLU A 222 -10.74 -11.32 -0.01
C GLU A 222 -11.39 -10.32 -0.95
N ALA A 223 -12.39 -10.77 -1.72
CA ALA A 223 -13.18 -9.89 -2.57
C ALA A 223 -13.88 -8.77 -1.77
N ALA A 224 -14.47 -9.11 -0.62
CA ALA A 224 -15.10 -8.13 0.27
C ALA A 224 -14.07 -7.10 0.79
N TYR A 225 -12.89 -7.54 1.20
CA TYR A 225 -11.80 -6.66 1.64
C TYR A 225 -11.33 -5.73 0.52
N GLN A 226 -11.11 -6.25 -0.69
CA GLN A 226 -10.70 -5.45 -1.84
C GLN A 226 -11.73 -4.37 -2.19
N ALA A 227 -13.02 -4.72 -2.13
CA ALA A 227 -14.11 -3.76 -2.33
C ALA A 227 -14.14 -2.67 -1.25
N LEU A 228 -14.03 -3.06 0.04
CA LEU A 228 -13.97 -2.12 1.16
C LEU A 228 -12.78 -1.16 1.00
N TYR A 229 -11.58 -1.71 0.74
CA TYR A 229 -10.36 -0.93 0.58
C TYR A 229 -10.49 0.06 -0.59
N GLY A 230 -11.01 -0.39 -1.74
CA GLY A 230 -11.25 0.45 -2.91
C GLY A 230 -12.24 1.60 -2.63
N LEU A 231 -13.31 1.34 -1.89
CA LEU A 231 -14.30 2.36 -1.50
C LEU A 231 -13.75 3.40 -0.53
N ILE A 232 -12.88 2.99 0.40
CA ILE A 232 -12.26 3.89 1.37
C ILE A 232 -11.22 4.78 0.68
N VAL A 233 -10.28 4.15 -0.02
CA VAL A 233 -9.08 4.82 -0.53
C VAL A 233 -9.36 5.53 -1.86
N GLY A 234 -10.10 4.90 -2.78
CA GLY A 234 -10.28 5.41 -4.13
C GLY A 234 -8.93 5.72 -4.81
N ASP A 235 -8.81 6.92 -5.38
CA ASP A 235 -7.58 7.44 -6.00
C ASP A 235 -6.71 8.27 -5.04
N LEU A 236 -7.14 8.46 -3.79
CA LEU A 236 -6.54 9.38 -2.80
C LEU A 236 -5.05 9.12 -2.61
N HIS A 237 -4.67 7.88 -2.32
CA HIS A 237 -3.29 7.55 -2.00
C HIS A 237 -2.38 7.72 -3.22
N GLY A 238 -2.87 7.44 -4.42
CA GLY A 238 -2.12 7.70 -5.66
C GLY A 238 -1.83 9.18 -5.84
N ARG A 239 -2.85 10.04 -5.67
CA ARG A 239 -2.70 11.50 -5.73
C ARG A 239 -1.73 12.02 -4.68
N LEU A 240 -1.85 11.57 -3.43
CA LEU A 240 -0.95 11.95 -2.34
C LEU A 240 0.49 11.52 -2.62
N LEU A 241 0.72 10.30 -3.14
CA LEU A 241 2.07 9.85 -3.51
C LEU A 241 2.70 10.74 -4.59
N LEU A 242 1.90 11.27 -5.50
CA LEU A 242 2.33 12.22 -6.54
C LEU A 242 2.53 13.66 -6.02
N GLY A 243 2.24 13.93 -4.74
CA GLY A 243 2.47 15.23 -4.11
C GLY A 243 1.26 16.15 -4.09
N ASP A 244 0.07 15.63 -4.42
CA ASP A 244 -1.16 16.39 -4.30
C ASP A 244 -1.46 16.78 -2.85
N ARG A 245 -2.26 17.84 -2.67
CA ARG A 245 -2.72 18.33 -1.36
C ARG A 245 -4.22 18.19 -1.28
N LEU A 246 -4.69 17.62 -0.18
CA LEU A 246 -6.11 17.49 0.08
C LEU A 246 -6.72 18.86 0.35
N SER A 247 -7.88 19.12 -0.23
CA SER A 247 -8.77 20.17 0.25
C SER A 247 -9.27 19.86 1.65
N ASP A 248 -9.77 20.87 2.38
CA ASP A 248 -10.34 20.68 3.72
C ASP A 248 -11.45 19.62 3.73
N ALA A 249 -12.27 19.58 2.68
CA ALA A 249 -13.33 18.59 2.52
C ALA A 249 -12.78 17.16 2.27
N GLU A 250 -11.65 17.02 1.57
CA GLU A 250 -11.01 15.72 1.35
C GLU A 250 -10.22 15.23 2.58
N ALA A 251 -9.76 16.17 3.41
CA ALA A 251 -9.10 15.90 4.69
C ALA A 251 -10.07 15.48 5.80
N ASP A 252 -11.39 15.61 5.59
CA ASP A 252 -12.40 15.04 6.48
C ASP A 252 -12.50 13.52 6.30
N PHE A 253 -11.57 12.81 6.93
CA PHE A 253 -11.52 11.35 6.89
C PHE A 253 -12.70 10.69 7.62
N SER A 254 -13.35 11.38 8.56
CA SER A 254 -14.55 10.84 9.22
C SER A 254 -15.73 10.80 8.26
N ALA A 255 -16.00 11.90 7.55
CA ALA A 255 -17.05 11.94 6.53
C ALA A 255 -16.78 10.95 5.39
N ARG A 256 -15.52 10.84 4.96
CA ARG A 256 -15.12 9.87 3.92
C ARG A 256 -15.32 8.43 4.36
N ALA A 257 -14.92 8.10 5.58
CA ALA A 257 -15.11 6.77 6.18
C ALA A 257 -16.60 6.40 6.24
N LYS A 258 -17.44 7.28 6.79
CA LYS A 258 -18.91 7.10 6.84
C LYS A 258 -19.52 6.83 5.47
N LYS A 259 -19.12 7.60 4.46
CA LYS A 259 -19.61 7.44 3.09
C LYS A 259 -19.18 6.10 2.48
N ALA A 260 -17.89 5.74 2.64
CA ALA A 260 -17.36 4.48 2.12
C ALA A 260 -18.03 3.26 2.76
N VAL A 261 -18.19 3.26 4.09
CA VAL A 261 -18.89 2.20 4.82
C VAL A 261 -20.37 2.16 4.44
N GLY A 262 -21.03 3.32 4.29
CA GLY A 262 -22.41 3.37 3.79
C GLY A 262 -22.58 2.72 2.41
N HIS A 263 -21.64 2.94 1.49
CA HIS A 263 -21.63 2.26 0.19
C HIS A 263 -21.35 0.75 0.33
N PHE A 264 -20.41 0.37 1.20
CA PHE A 264 -20.07 -1.02 1.44
C PHE A 264 -21.28 -1.82 1.97
N TYR A 265 -22.07 -1.25 2.88
CA TYR A 265 -23.31 -1.87 3.37
C TYR A 265 -24.39 -2.04 2.30
N ARG A 266 -24.43 -1.19 1.28
CA ARG A 266 -25.34 -1.40 0.14
C ARG A 266 -24.94 -2.61 -0.71
N LEU A 267 -23.66 -2.96 -0.72
CA LEU A 267 -23.13 -4.10 -1.48
C LEU A 267 -23.20 -5.39 -0.68
N PHE A 268 -22.90 -5.34 0.62
CA PHE A 268 -22.67 -6.52 1.45
C PHE A 268 -23.46 -6.54 2.76
N GLY A 269 -24.35 -5.60 3.03
CA GLY A 269 -25.19 -5.62 4.22
C GLY A 269 -26.15 -6.80 4.20
N ALA A 270 -26.19 -7.60 5.27
CA ALA A 270 -27.11 -8.73 5.37
C ALA A 270 -28.50 -8.27 5.84
N GLY A 271 -29.56 -8.69 5.15
CA GLY A 271 -30.96 -8.46 5.56
C GLY A 271 -31.40 -7.00 5.48
N ALA A 272 -31.35 -6.43 4.27
CA ALA A 272 -32.11 -5.23 3.94
C ALA A 272 -33.62 -5.53 3.87
#